data_AF-A0AAV7JVJ8-F1
#
_entry.id   AF-A0AAV7JVJ8-F1
#
_cell.length_a   1.000
_cell.length_b   1.000
_cell.length_c   1.000
_cell.angle_alpha   90.00
_cell.angle_beta   90.00
_cell.angle_gamma   90.00
#
_symmetry.space_group_name_H-M   'P 1'
#
loop_
_entity.id
_entity.type
_entity.pdbx_description
1 polymer ?
#
loop_
_entity_poly.entity_id
_entity_poly.type
_entity_poly.pdbx_seq_one_letter_code
_entity_poly.pdbx_strand_id
1 'polypeptide(L)'
;MAQEATRNKVVALLHGGKHSAIEISQLYGVNKTTVYRIKERFNREETLNHKRGAGRPDSLRNKIALSCTKYVSNDRQKPCHEIAEEICLKRGINVSTSTVYRCFKSLDYSKPYPIRVPILTEKNRLARIE
;
A
#
# COMPACT_ATOMS: atom_id res chain seq x y z
N MET A 1 -15.10 1.91 -15.43
CA MET A 1 -16.02 2.91 -16.00
C MET A 1 -17.46 2.40 -16.03
N ALA A 2 -17.82 1.39 -16.85
CA ALA A 2 -19.22 0.95 -17.00
C ALA A 2 -19.89 0.43 -15.69
N GLN A 3 -19.18 -0.37 -14.88
CA GLN A 3 -19.76 -0.95 -13.66
C GLN A 3 -20.01 0.07 -12.53
N GLU A 4 -19.19 1.11 -12.41
CA GLU A 4 -19.39 2.17 -11.39
C GLU A 4 -20.61 3.02 -11.74
N ALA A 5 -20.78 3.37 -13.01
CA ALA A 5 -21.95 4.10 -13.49
C ALA A 5 -23.25 3.32 -13.20
N THR A 6 -23.27 2.00 -13.38
CA THR A 6 -24.44 1.16 -13.05
C THR A 6 -24.74 1.17 -11.56
N ARG A 7 -23.73 1.09 -10.68
CA ARG A 7 -23.93 1.13 -9.21
C ARG A 7 -24.51 2.46 -8.75
N ASN A 8 -24.02 3.58 -9.30
CA ASN A 8 -24.52 4.91 -8.96
C ASN A 8 -25.99 5.07 -9.37
N LYS A 9 -26.37 4.56 -10.55
CA LYS A 9 -27.77 4.54 -11.02
C LYS A 9 -28.67 3.68 -10.12
N VAL A 10 -28.21 2.49 -9.71
CA VAL A 10 -28.93 1.61 -8.78
C VAL A 10 -29.21 2.32 -7.45
N VAL A 11 -28.22 3.02 -6.88
CA VAL A 11 -28.40 3.74 -5.61
C VAL A 11 -29.33 4.94 -5.75
N ALA A 12 -29.20 5.73 -6.82
CA ALA A 12 -30.09 6.86 -7.06
C ALA A 12 -31.58 6.44 -7.12
N LEU A 13 -31.86 5.30 -7.77
CA LEU A 13 -33.22 4.76 -7.87
C LEU A 13 -33.72 4.14 -6.56
N LEU A 14 -32.83 3.51 -5.79
CA LEU A 14 -33.15 2.96 -4.46
C LEU A 14 -33.44 4.06 -3.43
N HIS A 15 -32.63 5.12 -3.39
CA HIS A 15 -32.81 6.23 -2.45
C HIS A 15 -33.98 7.14 -2.82
N GLY A 16 -34.27 7.28 -4.11
CA GLY A 16 -35.44 8.03 -4.58
C GLY A 16 -36.78 7.34 -4.26
N GLY A 17 -36.78 6.10 -3.75
CA GLY A 17 -37.98 5.33 -3.45
C GLY A 17 -38.82 4.98 -4.68
N LYS A 18 -38.30 5.21 -5.89
CA LYS A 18 -39.06 5.16 -7.15
C LYS A 18 -39.20 3.74 -7.70
N HIS A 19 -38.31 2.83 -7.32
CA HIS A 19 -38.29 1.47 -7.86
C HIS A 19 -37.99 0.40 -6.82
N SER A 20 -38.68 -0.73 -6.95
CA SER A 20 -38.38 -1.94 -6.19
C SER A 20 -37.06 -2.57 -6.65
N ALA A 21 -36.37 -3.29 -5.76
CA ALA A 21 -35.14 -4.00 -6.10
C ALA A 21 -35.31 -5.01 -7.26
N ILE A 22 -36.53 -5.53 -7.44
CA ILE A 22 -36.90 -6.43 -8.55
C ILE A 22 -36.89 -5.67 -9.88
N GLU A 23 -37.51 -4.48 -9.92
CA GLU A 23 -37.58 -3.64 -11.12
C GLU A 23 -36.19 -3.17 -11.55
N ILE A 24 -35.35 -2.77 -10.58
CA ILE A 24 -33.96 -2.37 -10.83
C ILE A 24 -33.15 -3.52 -11.41
N SER A 25 -33.41 -4.74 -10.94
CA SER A 25 -32.75 -5.95 -11.44
C SER A 25 -33.08 -6.21 -12.91
N GLN A 26 -34.35 -6.07 -13.28
CA GLN A 26 -34.82 -6.22 -14.67
C GLN A 26 -34.32 -5.10 -15.58
N LEU A 27 -34.31 -3.86 -15.10
CA LEU A 27 -33.99 -2.67 -15.90
C LEU A 27 -32.50 -2.54 -16.22
N TYR A 28 -31.63 -3.00 -15.31
CA TYR A 28 -30.17 -2.89 -15.48
C TYR A 28 -29.46 -4.24 -15.65
N GLY A 29 -30.19 -5.37 -15.68
CA GLY A 29 -29.62 -6.71 -15.80
C GLY A 29 -28.70 -7.10 -14.63
N VAL A 30 -28.86 -6.46 -13.47
CA VAL A 30 -28.06 -6.73 -12.27
C VAL A 30 -28.78 -7.74 -11.39
N ASN A 31 -28.09 -8.75 -10.87
CA ASN A 31 -28.73 -9.74 -10.00
C ASN A 31 -29.37 -9.08 -8.76
N LYS A 32 -30.60 -9.46 -8.41
CA LYS A 32 -31.32 -8.95 -7.23
C LYS A 32 -30.49 -8.94 -5.94
N THR A 33 -29.70 -9.98 -5.70
CA THR A 33 -28.82 -10.07 -4.52
C THR A 33 -27.74 -9.00 -4.52
N THR A 34 -27.26 -8.61 -5.70
CA THR A 34 -26.28 -7.53 -5.87
C THR A 34 -26.91 -6.18 -5.58
N VAL A 35 -28.17 -5.96 -6.00
CA VAL A 35 -28.92 -4.74 -5.67
C VAL A 35 -29.07 -4.58 -4.15
N TYR A 36 -29.48 -5.64 -3.44
CA TYR A 36 -29.56 -5.61 -1.97
C TYR A 36 -28.20 -5.40 -1.31
N ARG A 37 -27.14 -6.09 -1.75
CA ARG A 37 -25.77 -5.89 -1.22
C ARG A 37 -25.27 -4.46 -1.45
N ILE A 38 -25.63 -3.84 -2.57
CA ILE A 38 -25.31 -2.43 -2.83
C ILE A 38 -26.04 -1.52 -1.85
N LYS A 39 -27.35 -1.73 -1.65
CA LYS A 39 -28.16 -0.98 -0.68
C LYS A 39 -27.59 -1.06 0.73
N GLU A 40 -27.33 -2.27 1.21
CA GLU A 40 -26.77 -2.50 2.54
C GLU A 40 -25.38 -1.85 2.70
N ARG A 41 -24.53 -1.97 1.68
CA ARG A 41 -23.21 -1.33 1.71
C ARG A 41 -23.33 0.19 1.77
N PHE A 42 -24.21 0.78 0.96
CA PHE A 42 -24.42 2.22 0.94
C PHE A 42 -24.94 2.72 2.30
N ASN A 43 -25.93 2.05 2.88
CA ASN A 43 -26.46 2.40 4.19
C ASN A 43 -25.42 2.33 5.31
N ARG A 44 -24.43 1.43 5.20
CA ARG A 44 -23.40 1.24 6.23
C ARG A 44 -22.20 2.18 6.06
N GLU A 45 -21.77 2.41 4.83
CA GLU A 45 -20.47 3.03 4.53
C GLU A 45 -20.61 4.37 3.79
N GLU A 46 -21.83 4.78 3.44
CA GLU A 46 -22.17 5.97 2.62
C GLU A 46 -21.40 6.07 1.30
N THR A 47 -20.76 4.97 0.89
CA THR A 47 -19.86 4.91 -0.25
C THR A 47 -20.11 3.65 -1.07
N LEU A 48 -19.96 3.80 -2.39
CA LEU A 48 -20.07 2.70 -3.37
C LEU A 48 -18.73 2.18 -3.85
N ASN A 49 -17.66 2.81 -3.38
CA ASN A 49 -16.31 2.49 -3.73
C ASN A 49 -15.96 1.10 -3.23
N HIS A 50 -15.30 0.32 -4.09
CA HIS A 50 -14.83 -0.98 -3.68
C HIS A 50 -13.60 -0.82 -2.78
N LYS A 51 -13.68 -1.33 -1.55
CA LYS A 51 -12.51 -1.42 -0.68
C LYS A 51 -11.53 -2.42 -1.27
N ARG A 52 -10.29 -2.00 -1.46
CA ARG A 52 -9.20 -2.92 -1.81
C ARG A 52 -9.04 -3.93 -0.67
N GLY A 53 -8.93 -5.21 -1.00
CA GLY A 53 -8.68 -6.25 -0.01
C GLY A 53 -7.33 -6.00 0.69
N ALA A 54 -7.26 -6.26 2.00
CA ALA A 54 -6.06 -6.02 2.80
C ALA A 54 -4.86 -6.94 2.46
N GLY A 55 -5.06 -7.90 1.55
CA GLY A 55 -4.09 -8.95 1.28
C GLY A 55 -3.88 -9.87 2.49
N ARG A 56 -2.99 -10.85 2.36
CA ARG A 56 -2.60 -11.71 3.49
C ARG A 56 -1.56 -10.96 4.33
N PRO A 57 -1.79 -10.75 5.64
CA PRO A 57 -0.75 -10.24 6.51
C PRO A 57 0.36 -11.29 6.64
N ASP A 58 1.60 -10.86 6.43
CA ASP A 58 2.76 -11.73 6.62
C ASP A 58 3.11 -11.82 8.11
N SER A 59 3.13 -13.04 8.65
CA SER A 59 3.42 -13.31 10.07
C SER A 59 4.84 -12.88 10.47
N LEU A 60 5.78 -12.87 9.52
CA LEU A 60 7.15 -12.43 9.72
C LEU A 60 7.27 -10.91 9.77
N ARG A 61 6.41 -10.20 9.05
CA ARG A 61 6.49 -8.73 8.89
C ARG A 61 6.44 -8.00 10.23
N ASN A 62 5.59 -8.42 11.15
CA ASN A 62 5.48 -7.78 12.47
C ASN A 62 6.74 -7.99 13.32
N LYS A 63 7.33 -9.20 13.28
CA LYS A 63 8.56 -9.51 14.00
C LYS A 63 9.75 -8.71 13.46
N ILE A 64 9.83 -8.58 12.13
CA ILE A 64 10.87 -7.80 11.45
C ILE A 64 10.69 -6.31 11.76
N ALA A 65 9.47 -5.78 11.66
CA ALA A 65 9.16 -4.38 11.96
C ALA A 65 9.57 -4.00 13.39
N LEU A 66 9.24 -4.83 14.37
CA LEU A 66 9.64 -4.63 15.77
C LEU A 66 11.17 -4.68 15.97
N SER A 67 11.91 -5.44 15.16
CA SER A 67 13.38 -5.41 15.20
C SER A 67 13.91 -4.13 14.58
N CYS A 68 13.41 -3.76 13.40
CA CYS A 68 13.83 -2.58 12.66
C CYS A 68 13.62 -1.30 13.47
N THR A 69 12.47 -1.14 14.16
CA THR A 69 12.22 0.04 14.99
C THR A 69 13.20 0.18 16.15
N LYS A 70 13.62 -0.92 16.78
CA LYS A 70 14.64 -0.90 17.84
C LYS A 70 15.99 -0.37 17.35
N TYR A 71 16.40 -0.74 16.14
CA TYR A 71 17.65 -0.25 15.56
C TYR A 71 17.60 1.24 15.24
N VAL A 72 16.44 1.78 14.83
CA VAL A 72 16.29 3.22 14.61
C VAL A 72 16.34 4.01 15.92
N SER A 73 15.89 3.43 17.03
CA SER A 73 15.98 4.10 18.34
C SER A 73 17.41 4.09 18.89
N ASN A 74 18.15 2.99 18.72
CA ASN A 74 19.46 2.79 19.35
C ASN A 74 20.64 3.26 18.47
N ASP A 75 20.64 2.95 17.18
CA ASP A 75 21.76 3.17 16.25
C ASP A 75 21.27 3.61 14.86
N ARG A 76 20.99 4.91 14.71
CA ARG A 76 20.44 5.51 13.47
C ARG A 76 21.36 5.50 12.25
N GLN A 77 22.61 5.07 12.41
CA GLN A 77 23.61 5.12 11.34
C GLN A 77 23.92 3.76 10.71
N LYS A 78 23.42 2.65 11.30
CA LYS A 78 23.71 1.32 10.78
C LYS A 78 23.11 1.11 9.38
N PRO A 79 23.89 0.59 8.42
CA PRO A 79 23.40 0.27 7.09
C PRO A 79 22.46 -0.95 7.12
N CYS A 80 21.59 -1.05 6.11
CA CYS A 80 20.57 -2.11 6.05
C CYS A 80 21.14 -3.54 6.00
N HIS A 81 22.37 -3.73 5.49
CA HIS A 81 23.00 -5.04 5.41
C HIS A 81 23.44 -5.55 6.79
N GLU A 82 24.11 -4.71 7.59
CA GLU A 82 24.46 -5.04 8.98
C GLU A 82 23.22 -5.34 9.82
N ILE A 83 22.13 -4.57 9.63
CA ILE A 83 20.87 -4.81 10.34
C ILE A 83 20.26 -6.16 9.95
N ALA A 84 20.35 -6.55 8.68
CA ALA A 84 19.85 -7.84 8.21
C ALA A 84 20.64 -9.00 8.82
N GLU A 85 21.97 -8.91 8.85
CA GLU A 85 22.85 -9.88 9.49
C GLU A 85 22.57 -9.99 10.99
N GLU A 86 22.43 -8.87 11.70
CA GLU A 86 22.10 -8.88 13.12
C GLU A 86 20.72 -9.49 13.41
N ILE A 87 19.71 -9.25 12.55
CA ILE A 87 18.40 -9.87 12.69
C ILE A 87 18.51 -11.39 12.47
N CYS A 88 19.30 -11.81 11.49
CA CYS A 88 19.57 -13.21 11.21
C CYS A 88 20.24 -13.90 12.40
N LEU A 89 21.29 -13.29 12.96
CA LEU A 89 22.05 -13.83 14.09
C LEU A 89 21.24 -13.84 15.40
N LYS A 90 20.60 -12.72 15.75
CA LYS A 90 19.93 -12.57 17.06
C LYS A 90 18.57 -13.25 17.14
N ARG A 91 17.85 -13.36 16.01
CA ARG A 91 16.47 -13.89 15.99
C ARG A 91 16.32 -15.17 15.17
N GLY A 92 17.36 -15.62 14.48
CA GLY A 92 17.29 -16.80 13.60
C GLY A 92 16.35 -16.60 12.40
N ILE A 93 16.02 -15.35 12.05
CA ILE A 93 15.14 -15.04 10.93
C ILE A 93 16.00 -14.66 9.74
N ASN A 94 15.95 -15.47 8.68
CA ASN A 94 16.62 -15.13 7.43
C ASN A 94 15.87 -13.96 6.75
N VAL A 95 16.51 -12.80 6.70
CA VAL A 95 15.95 -11.56 6.14
C VAL A 95 16.94 -10.98 5.15
N SER A 96 16.46 -10.64 3.95
CA SER A 96 17.29 -9.94 2.97
C SER A 96 17.44 -8.45 3.30
N THR A 97 18.52 -7.84 2.83
CA THR A 97 18.75 -6.38 2.90
C THR A 97 17.58 -5.59 2.30
N SER A 98 17.00 -6.10 1.21
CA SER A 98 15.82 -5.53 0.55
C SER A 98 14.58 -5.57 1.43
N THR A 99 14.40 -6.63 2.21
CA THR A 99 13.28 -6.75 3.15
C THR A 99 13.40 -5.73 4.29
N VAL A 100 14.62 -5.54 4.83
CA VAL A 100 14.90 -4.51 5.83
C VAL A 100 14.63 -3.11 5.27
N TYR A 101 15.11 -2.82 4.05
CA TYR A 101 14.84 -1.55 3.37
C TYR A 101 13.35 -1.29 3.15
N ARG A 102 12.60 -2.29 2.65
CA ARG A 102 11.14 -2.19 2.47
C ARG A 102 10.43 -1.98 3.80
N CYS A 103 10.92 -2.60 4.87
CA CYS A 103 10.38 -2.41 6.21
C CYS A 103 10.55 -0.96 6.67
N PHE A 104 11.76 -0.40 6.55
CA PHE A 104 12.01 1.01 6.87
C PHE A 104 11.18 1.96 6.02
N LYS A 105 11.10 1.71 4.71
CA LYS A 105 10.27 2.50 3.80
C LYS A 105 8.78 2.44 4.19
N SER A 106 8.29 1.30 4.66
CA SER A 106 6.89 1.16 5.12
C SER A 106 6.62 1.79 6.49
N LEU A 107 7.66 2.10 7.25
CA LEU A 107 7.61 2.79 8.54
C LEU A 107 7.96 4.28 8.39
N ASP A 108 7.99 4.80 7.15
CA ASP A 108 8.36 6.17 6.79
C ASP A 108 9.76 6.62 7.25
N TYR A 109 10.66 5.66 7.50
CA TYR A 109 12.06 5.97 7.73
C TYR A 109 12.78 6.13 6.38
N SER A 110 13.15 7.37 6.08
CA SER A 110 14.03 7.70 4.98
C SER A 110 15.18 8.55 5.50
N LYS A 111 16.40 8.18 5.14
CA LYS A 111 17.57 9.02 5.36
C LYS A 111 18.18 9.34 4.00
N PRO A 112 18.03 10.57 3.50
CA PRO A 112 18.82 11.01 2.36
C PRO A 112 20.26 11.06 2.85
N TYR A 113 21.10 10.13 2.42
CA TYR A 113 22.53 10.35 2.52
C TYR A 113 22.85 11.56 1.66
N PRO A 114 23.63 12.54 2.13
CA PRO A 114 24.18 13.54 1.23
C PRO A 114 25.00 12.79 0.19
N ILE A 115 24.54 12.80 -1.05
CA ILE A 115 25.28 12.25 -2.19
C ILE A 115 26.55 13.08 -2.25
N ARG A 116 27.72 12.44 -2.15
CA ARG A 116 29.00 13.13 -2.31
C ARG A 116 28.95 13.90 -3.62
N VAL A 117 29.38 15.17 -3.60
CA VAL A 117 29.55 15.93 -4.85
C VAL A 117 30.39 15.07 -5.79
N PRO A 118 29.96 14.83 -7.03
CA PRO A 118 30.75 14.03 -7.96
C PRO A 118 32.13 14.67 -8.09
N ILE A 119 33.16 13.94 -7.65
CA ILE A 119 34.55 14.35 -7.90
C ILE A 119 34.74 14.20 -9.40
N LEU A 120 34.84 15.33 -10.10
CA LEU A 120 35.13 15.33 -11.54
C LEU A 120 36.49 14.67 -11.74
N THR A 121 36.50 13.52 -12.44
CA THR A 121 37.73 12.96 -12.98
C THR A 121 38.37 13.94 -13.95
N GLU A 122 39.68 13.87 -14.13
CA GLU A 122 40.42 14.78 -15.01
C GLU A 122 39.85 14.81 -16.43
N LYS A 123 39.45 13.64 -16.96
CA LYS A 123 38.70 13.49 -18.21
C LYS A 123 37.44 14.35 -18.28
N ASN A 124 36.63 14.34 -17.22
CA ASN A 124 35.37 15.10 -17.16
C ASN A 124 35.59 16.60 -16.91
N ARG A 125 36.78 17.00 -16.44
CA ARG A 125 37.17 18.40 -16.28
C ARG A 125 37.59 19.01 -17.61
N LEU A 126 38.35 18.27 -18.44
CA LEU A 126 38.78 18.69 -19.77
C LEU A 126 37.60 18.83 -20.75
N ALA A 127 36.67 17.87 -20.74
CA ALA A 127 35.46 17.88 -21.58
C ALA A 127 34.44 19.01 -21.27
N ARG A 128 34.78 19.91 -20.34
CA ARG A 128 33.96 21.08 -19.96
C ARG A 128 34.59 22.40 -20.40
N ILE A 129 35.86 22.36 -20.81
CA ILE A 129 36.65 23.54 -21.26
C ILE A 129 36.68 23.59 -22.79
N GLU A 130 36.56 22.44 -23.47
CA GLU A 130 36.20 22.32 -24.89
C GLU A 130 34.70 22.54 -25.11
#